data_AF-A0A0P0AJU1-F1
#
_entry.id   AF-A0A0P0AJU1-F1
#
_cell.length_a   1.000
_cell.length_b   1.000
_cell.length_c   1.000
_cell.angle_alpha   90.00
_cell.angle_beta   90.00
_cell.angle_gamma   90.00
#
_symmetry.space_group_name_H-M   'P 1'
#
loop_
_entity.id
_entity.type
_entity.pdbx_description
1 polymer ?
#
loop_
_entity_poly.entity_id
_entity_poly.type
_entity_poly.pdbx_seq_one_letter_code
_entity_poly.pdbx_strand_id
1 'polypeptide(L)'
;MKRRNWKNAQPTNLRQALEWCKDHGRERRRLSVERIAEQMGLPDHSALYKWLVNGRMPAVLIPAYEQVCGINLVSRWLAASAGKVLIDIPSGRVSSPSDIQSLQAVLHRATGALMAFYADEQDAAATLGALQAGLEELAWHRGNVHQHAHPQLNFGGPDDE
;
A
#
# COMPACT_ATOMS: atom_id res chain seq x y z
N MET A 1 -7.31 -23.25 9.18
CA MET A 1 -7.71 -22.08 8.34
C MET A 1 -6.73 -21.96 7.19
N LYS A 2 -7.22 -21.79 5.95
CA LYS A 2 -6.38 -21.58 4.76
C LYS A 2 -5.65 -20.23 4.94
N ARG A 3 -4.31 -20.23 4.87
CA ARG A 3 -3.50 -18.99 4.99
C ARG A 3 -3.99 -17.98 3.96
N ARG A 4 -4.36 -16.76 4.40
CA ARG A 4 -4.81 -15.71 3.50
C ARG A 4 -3.60 -15.15 2.72
N ASN A 5 -3.78 -14.93 1.42
CA ASN A 5 -2.80 -14.19 0.63
C ASN A 5 -3.00 -12.69 0.88
N TRP A 6 -2.23 -12.15 1.84
CA TRP A 6 -2.30 -10.76 2.26
C TRP A 6 -1.98 -9.74 1.15
N LYS A 7 -1.21 -10.12 0.13
CA LYS A 7 -0.93 -9.25 -1.03
C LYS A 7 -2.22 -8.88 -1.77
N ASN A 8 -3.09 -9.86 -1.98
CA ASN A 8 -4.32 -9.71 -2.76
C ASN A 8 -5.57 -9.54 -1.88
N ALA A 9 -5.40 -9.41 -0.56
CA ALA A 9 -6.53 -9.28 0.35
C ALA A 9 -7.21 -7.92 0.16
N GLN A 10 -8.50 -7.94 -0.19
CA GLN A 10 -9.33 -6.73 -0.30
C GLN A 10 -10.55 -6.86 0.63
N PRO A 11 -10.64 -6.04 1.69
CA PRO A 11 -11.79 -6.07 2.58
C PRO A 11 -13.03 -5.45 1.91
N THR A 12 -14.21 -5.93 2.27
CA THR A 12 -15.50 -5.43 1.73
C THR A 12 -16.13 -4.35 2.59
N ASN A 13 -15.73 -4.22 3.85
CA ASN A 13 -16.20 -3.21 4.79
C ASN A 13 -15.12 -2.83 5.81
N LEU A 14 -15.31 -1.69 6.49
CA LEU A 14 -14.35 -1.16 7.46
C LEU A 14 -14.05 -2.12 8.62
N ARG A 15 -15.07 -2.79 9.15
CA ARG A 15 -14.90 -3.77 10.23
C ARG A 15 -14.00 -4.92 9.78
N GLN A 16 -14.25 -5.45 8.59
CA GLN A 16 -13.42 -6.50 8.01
C GLN A 16 -11.99 -6.03 7.78
N ALA A 17 -11.80 -4.79 7.31
CA ALA A 17 -10.47 -4.20 7.11
C ALA A 17 -9.68 -4.18 8.43
N LEU A 18 -10.31 -3.71 9.51
CA LEU A 18 -9.73 -3.70 10.85
C LEU A 18 -9.40 -5.12 11.34
N GLU A 19 -10.36 -6.04 11.28
CA GLU A 19 -10.15 -7.43 11.69
C GLU A 19 -9.01 -8.11 10.93
N TRP A 20 -8.88 -7.80 9.64
CA TRP A 20 -7.84 -8.35 8.78
C TRP A 20 -6.46 -7.75 9.05
N CYS A 21 -6.36 -6.46 9.40
CA CYS A 21 -5.12 -5.87 9.91
C CYS A 21 -4.68 -6.57 11.19
N LYS A 22 -5.59 -6.80 12.14
CA LYS A 22 -5.32 -7.57 13.36
C LYS A 22 -4.83 -8.99 13.06
N ASP A 23 -5.55 -9.71 12.19
CA ASP A 23 -5.18 -11.06 11.79
C ASP A 23 -3.78 -11.11 11.14
N HIS A 24 -3.44 -10.13 10.29
CA HIS A 24 -2.10 -9.99 9.72
C HIS A 24 -1.04 -9.76 10.80
N GLY A 25 -1.30 -8.86 11.76
CA GLY A 25 -0.41 -8.62 12.90
C GLY A 25 -0.18 -9.87 13.74
N ARG A 26 -1.23 -10.67 13.98
CA ARG A 26 -1.11 -11.96 14.68
C ARG A 26 -0.30 -12.97 13.88
N GLU A 27 -0.58 -13.14 12.59
CA GLU A 27 0.06 -14.16 11.74
C GLU A 27 1.52 -13.84 11.39
N ARG A 28 1.82 -12.58 11.05
CA ARG A 28 3.15 -12.18 10.54
C ARG A 28 4.06 -11.59 11.60
N ARG A 29 3.49 -10.93 12.62
CA ARG A 29 4.25 -10.22 13.66
C ARG A 29 4.09 -10.82 15.05
N ARG A 30 3.27 -11.88 15.20
CA ARG A 30 3.00 -12.59 16.46
C ARG A 30 2.51 -11.64 17.57
N LEU A 31 1.73 -10.62 17.19
CA LEU A 31 1.18 -9.65 18.12
C LEU A 31 -0.18 -10.12 18.66
N SER A 32 -0.40 -9.97 19.97
CA SER A 32 -1.73 -10.05 20.58
C SER A 32 -2.44 -8.69 20.48
N VAL A 33 -3.74 -8.66 20.78
CA VAL A 33 -4.52 -7.39 20.72
C VAL A 33 -4.00 -6.40 21.76
N GLU A 34 -3.65 -6.89 22.94
CA GLU A 34 -3.05 -6.11 24.03
C GLU A 34 -1.73 -5.49 23.59
N ARG A 35 -0.87 -6.27 22.93
CA ARG A 35 0.41 -5.77 22.42
C ARG A 35 0.24 -4.77 21.28
N ILE A 36 -0.79 -4.93 20.45
CA ILE A 36 -1.13 -3.93 19.43
C ILE A 36 -1.55 -2.62 20.11
N ALA A 37 -2.45 -2.70 21.10
CA ALA A 37 -2.92 -1.52 21.83
C ALA A 37 -1.78 -0.79 22.55
N GLU A 38 -0.87 -1.53 23.17
CA GLU A 38 0.34 -1.00 23.81
C GLU A 38 1.23 -0.27 22.80
N GLN A 39 1.53 -0.87 21.64
CA GLN A 39 2.35 -0.25 20.60
C GLN A 39 1.67 0.95 19.92
N MET A 40 0.34 1.02 19.94
CA MET A 40 -0.42 2.19 19.53
C MET A 40 -0.39 3.31 20.58
N GLY A 41 0.12 3.07 21.79
CA GLY A 41 0.11 4.02 22.90
C GLY A 41 -1.26 4.21 23.54
N LEU A 42 -2.13 3.20 23.46
CA LEU A 42 -3.46 3.29 24.07
C LEU A 42 -3.37 3.10 25.60
N PRO A 43 -4.13 3.89 26.38
CA PRO A 43 -4.15 3.74 27.84
C PRO A 43 -4.85 2.46 28.29
N ASP A 44 -5.77 1.92 27.48
CA ASP A 44 -6.53 0.70 27.75
C ASP A 44 -6.78 -0.11 26.47
N HIS A 45 -6.41 -1.39 26.50
CA HIS A 45 -6.62 -2.34 25.39
C HIS A 45 -8.10 -2.63 25.12
N SER A 46 -8.99 -2.41 26.09
CA SER A 46 -10.44 -2.62 25.92
C SER A 46 -11.02 -1.71 24.81
N ALA A 47 -10.42 -0.53 24.60
CA ALA A 47 -10.82 0.40 23.56
C ALA A 47 -10.63 -0.23 22.17
N LEU A 48 -9.49 -0.88 21.94
CA LEU A 48 -9.20 -1.54 20.66
C LEU A 48 -10.20 -2.66 20.37
N TYR A 49 -10.50 -3.51 21.36
CA TYR A 49 -11.53 -4.54 21.22
C TYR A 49 -12.90 -3.96 20.81
N LYS A 50 -13.33 -2.88 21.45
CA LYS A 50 -14.60 -2.20 21.11
C LYS A 50 -14.58 -1.70 19.67
N TRP A 51 -13.49 -1.09 19.22
CA TRP A 51 -13.36 -0.58 17.85
C TRP A 51 -13.34 -1.68 16.79
N LEU A 52 -12.69 -2.81 17.08
CA LEU A 52 -12.68 -3.97 16.18
C LEU A 52 -14.09 -4.56 16.01
N VAL A 53 -14.88 -4.60 17.07
CA VAL A 53 -16.25 -5.11 17.03
C VAL A 53 -17.20 -4.18 16.27
N ASN A 54 -17.14 -2.87 16.51
CA ASN A 54 -18.09 -1.92 15.93
C ASN A 54 -17.61 -1.24 14.64
N GLY A 55 -16.34 -1.38 14.28
CA GLY A 55 -15.72 -0.75 13.12
C GLY A 55 -15.48 0.76 13.24
N ARG A 56 -15.56 1.33 14.45
CA ARG A 56 -15.54 2.79 14.71
C ARG A 56 -14.24 3.22 15.39
N MET A 57 -13.10 2.85 14.82
CA MET A 57 -11.81 3.36 15.28
C MET A 57 -11.71 4.87 14.96
N PRO A 58 -11.23 5.72 15.90
CA PRO A 58 -10.93 7.11 15.60
C PRO A 58 -9.96 7.23 14.42
N ALA A 59 -10.27 8.09 13.44
CA ALA A 59 -9.50 8.19 12.21
C ALA A 59 -8.01 8.52 12.44
N VAL A 60 -7.71 9.34 13.46
CA VAL A 60 -6.34 9.70 13.86
C VAL A 60 -5.48 8.50 14.29
N LEU A 61 -6.10 7.39 14.69
CA LEU A 61 -5.41 6.18 15.15
C LEU A 61 -5.20 5.15 14.03
N ILE A 62 -5.84 5.31 12.87
CA ILE A 62 -5.70 4.38 11.75
C ILE A 62 -4.23 4.23 11.31
N PRO A 63 -3.44 5.31 11.11
CA PRO A 63 -2.05 5.17 10.69
C PRO A 63 -1.20 4.35 11.68
N ALA A 64 -1.31 4.64 12.97
CA ALA A 64 -0.59 3.92 14.02
C ALA A 64 -1.00 2.44 14.06
N TYR A 65 -2.30 2.17 13.97
CA TYR A 65 -2.83 0.81 13.94
C TYR A 65 -2.30 0.00 12.75
N GLU A 66 -2.38 0.55 11.54
CA GLU A 66 -1.90 -0.10 10.32
C GLU A 66 -0.38 -0.31 10.33
N GLN A 67 0.38 0.65 10.87
CA GLN A 67 1.83 0.53 11.04
C GLN A 67 2.21 -0.61 11.99
N VAL A 68 1.51 -0.71 13.14
CA VAL A 68 1.72 -1.77 14.13
C VAL A 68 1.36 -3.14 13.55
N CYS A 69 0.19 -3.25 12.91
CA CYS A 69 -0.26 -4.46 12.22
C CYS A 69 0.62 -4.81 11.00
N GLY A 70 1.28 -3.82 10.41
CA GLY A 70 2.16 -3.98 9.25
C GLY A 70 1.45 -4.13 7.92
N ILE A 71 0.21 -3.64 7.81
CA ILE A 71 -0.57 -3.68 6.57
C ILE A 71 -1.63 -2.57 6.58
N ASN A 72 -1.87 -1.96 5.42
CA ASN A 72 -2.71 -0.76 5.22
C ASN A 72 -4.13 -1.07 4.68
N LEU A 73 -4.80 -2.11 5.19
CA LEU A 73 -6.10 -2.54 4.65
C LEU A 73 -7.25 -1.56 4.91
N VAL A 74 -7.21 -0.80 6.00
CA VAL A 74 -8.21 0.24 6.30
C VAL A 74 -8.08 1.39 5.32
N SER A 75 -6.86 1.88 5.10
CA SER A 75 -6.55 2.91 4.10
C SER A 75 -6.92 2.45 2.69
N ARG A 76 -6.59 1.21 2.32
CA ARG A 76 -7.00 0.60 1.04
C ARG A 76 -8.51 0.56 0.87
N TRP A 77 -9.24 0.16 1.91
CA TRP A 77 -10.70 0.15 1.87
C TRP A 77 -11.29 1.55 1.71
N LEU A 78 -10.81 2.53 2.47
CA LEU A 78 -11.27 3.92 2.39
C LEU A 78 -11.05 4.49 1.00
N ALA A 79 -9.85 4.30 0.42
CA ALA A 79 -9.55 4.73 -0.94
C ALA A 79 -10.45 4.05 -1.97
N ALA A 80 -10.55 2.72 -1.93
CA ALA A 80 -11.38 1.96 -2.88
C ALA A 80 -12.87 2.35 -2.79
N SER A 81 -13.39 2.55 -1.57
CA SER A 81 -14.77 2.99 -1.34
C SER A 81 -15.08 4.38 -1.91
N ALA A 82 -14.05 5.22 -2.03
CA ALA A 82 -14.14 6.55 -2.64
C ALA A 82 -13.78 6.56 -4.14
N GLY A 83 -13.61 5.38 -4.77
CA GLY A 83 -13.17 5.27 -6.17
C GLY A 83 -11.76 5.80 -6.42
N LYS A 84 -10.90 5.76 -5.39
CA LYS A 84 -9.49 6.20 -5.46
C LYS A 84 -8.57 4.99 -5.52
N VAL A 85 -7.43 5.17 -6.18
CA VAL A 85 -6.36 4.17 -6.24
C VAL A 85 -5.25 4.58 -5.27
N LEU A 86 -4.76 3.64 -4.46
CA LEU A 86 -3.54 3.80 -3.69
C LEU A 86 -2.38 3.19 -4.47
N ILE A 87 -1.31 3.95 -4.57
CA ILE A 87 -0.04 3.53 -5.17
C ILE A 87 1.01 3.69 -4.09
N ASP A 88 1.71 2.61 -3.75
CA ASP A 88 2.84 2.67 -2.85
C ASP A 88 3.95 3.51 -3.50
N ILE A 89 4.49 4.48 -2.77
CA ILE A 89 5.59 5.31 -3.24
C ILE A 89 6.87 4.65 -2.73
N PRO A 90 7.75 4.10 -3.60
CA PRO A 90 8.98 3.49 -3.14
C PRO A 90 9.92 4.56 -2.56
N SER A 91 10.71 4.15 -1.57
CA SER A 91 11.73 5.01 -0.98
C SER A 91 13.00 5.01 -1.83
N GLY A 92 13.29 6.15 -2.46
CA GLY A 92 14.64 6.73 -2.63
C GLY A 92 15.78 5.82 -3.04
N ARG A 93 15.89 5.54 -4.34
CA ARG A 93 17.19 5.18 -4.96
C ARG A 93 17.59 6.30 -5.92
N VAL A 94 18.89 6.57 -6.03
CA VAL A 94 19.43 7.51 -7.01
C VAL A 94 18.98 7.06 -8.42
N SER A 95 18.25 7.93 -9.11
CA SER A 95 17.79 7.65 -10.46
C SER A 95 18.96 7.73 -11.44
N SER A 96 19.05 6.75 -12.32
CA SER A 96 20.01 6.65 -13.41
C SER A 96 19.37 7.05 -14.76
N PRO A 97 20.16 7.44 -15.78
CA PRO A 97 19.63 7.69 -17.12
C PRO A 97 18.88 6.49 -17.74
N SER A 98 19.23 5.25 -17.36
CA SER A 98 18.51 4.04 -17.77
C SER A 98 17.09 3.95 -17.18
N ASP A 99 16.83 4.59 -16.04
CA ASP A 99 15.49 4.59 -15.43
C ASP A 99 14.53 5.46 -16.26
N ILE A 100 15.02 6.56 -16.83
CA ILE A 100 14.21 7.42 -17.70
C ILE A 100 13.81 6.70 -18.99
N GLN A 101 14.71 5.88 -19.55
CA GLN A 101 14.39 5.04 -20.71
C GLN A 101 13.36 3.97 -20.35
N SER A 102 13.45 3.39 -19.15
CA SER A 102 12.48 2.42 -18.63
C SER A 102 11.11 3.05 -18.44
N LEU A 103 11.05 4.26 -17.85
CA LEU A 103 9.82 5.05 -17.74
C LEU A 103 9.19 5.32 -19.11
N GLN A 104 9.97 5.76 -20.09
CA GLN A 104 9.47 5.99 -21.44
C GLN A 104 8.85 4.71 -22.03
N ALA A 105 9.54 3.58 -21.92
CA ALA A 105 9.03 2.30 -22.43
C ALA A 105 7.72 1.88 -21.76
N VAL A 106 7.60 2.04 -20.44
CA VAL A 106 6.39 1.71 -19.68
C VAL A 106 5.22 2.63 -20.07
N LEU A 107 5.46 3.94 -20.19
CA LEU A 107 4.41 4.90 -20.57
C LEU A 107 3.95 4.71 -22.02
N HIS A 108 4.88 4.41 -22.94
CA HIS A 108 4.51 4.07 -24.31
C HIS A 108 3.65 2.81 -24.37
N ARG A 109 4.00 1.77 -23.59
CA ARG A 109 3.19 0.55 -23.49
C ARG A 109 1.80 0.83 -22.92
N ALA A 110 1.69 1.65 -21.87
CA ALA A 110 0.41 2.02 -21.28
C ALA A 110 -0.48 2.78 -22.29
N THR A 111 0.11 3.70 -23.04
CA THR A 111 -0.60 4.45 -24.09
C THR A 111 -1.01 3.53 -25.25
N GLY A 112 -0.13 2.64 -25.70
CA GLY A 112 -0.45 1.66 -26.74
C GLY A 112 -1.55 0.69 -26.32
N ALA A 113 -1.52 0.21 -25.07
CA ALA A 113 -2.56 -0.63 -24.49
C ALA A 113 -3.93 0.08 -24.46
N LEU A 114 -3.97 1.38 -24.12
CA LEU A 114 -5.20 2.18 -24.19
C LEU A 114 -5.72 2.27 -25.63
N MET A 115 -4.85 2.55 -26.60
CA MET A 115 -5.24 2.63 -28.01
C MET A 115 -5.82 1.30 -28.49
N ALA A 116 -5.15 0.18 -28.19
CA ALA A 116 -5.61 -1.15 -28.55
C ALA A 116 -6.94 -1.51 -27.87
N PHE A 117 -7.13 -1.16 -26.60
CA PHE A 117 -8.39 -1.38 -25.88
C PHE A 117 -9.57 -0.63 -26.53
N TYR A 118 -9.39 0.64 -26.89
CA TYR A 118 -10.42 1.43 -27.56
C TYR A 118 -10.64 1.05 -29.03
N ALA A 119 -9.75 0.25 -29.61
CA ALA A 119 -9.91 -0.37 -30.91
C ALA A 119 -10.52 -1.79 -30.82
N ASP A 120 -10.95 -2.24 -29.63
CA ASP A 120 -11.42 -3.61 -29.35
C ASP A 120 -10.37 -4.72 -29.61
N GLU A 121 -9.08 -4.37 -29.61
CA GLU A 121 -7.95 -5.29 -29.87
C GLU A 121 -7.27 -5.81 -28.59
N GLN A 122 -7.68 -5.33 -27.41
CA GLN A 122 -7.11 -5.73 -26.12
C GLN A 122 -8.19 -5.83 -25.03
N ASP A 123 -8.03 -6.74 -24.08
CA ASP A 123 -8.98 -6.87 -22.98
C ASP A 123 -8.77 -5.83 -21.86
N ALA A 124 -9.82 -5.63 -21.06
CA ALA A 124 -9.81 -4.64 -19.98
C ALA A 124 -8.77 -4.96 -18.88
N ALA A 125 -8.54 -6.23 -18.54
CA ALA A 125 -7.63 -6.60 -17.47
C ALA A 125 -6.17 -6.35 -17.88
N ALA A 126 -5.78 -6.71 -19.11
CA ALA A 126 -4.45 -6.40 -19.65
C ALA A 126 -4.20 -4.88 -19.72
N THR A 127 -5.22 -4.12 -20.12
CA THR A 127 -5.14 -2.66 -20.24
C THR A 127 -5.00 -1.98 -18.88
N LEU A 128 -5.81 -2.38 -17.91
CA LEU A 128 -5.70 -1.90 -16.53
C LEU A 128 -4.34 -2.25 -15.91
N GLY A 129 -3.79 -3.43 -16.22
CA GLY A 129 -2.44 -3.81 -15.79
C GLY A 129 -1.35 -2.90 -16.34
N ALA A 130 -1.42 -2.56 -17.64
CA ALA A 130 -0.46 -1.64 -18.27
C ALA A 130 -0.58 -0.21 -17.71
N LEU A 131 -1.80 0.27 -17.46
CA LEU A 131 -2.04 1.56 -16.81
C LEU A 131 -1.50 1.60 -15.38
N GLN A 132 -1.77 0.55 -14.59
CA GLN A 132 -1.29 0.44 -13.22
C GLN A 132 0.24 0.51 -13.16
N ALA A 133 0.94 -0.22 -14.05
CA ALA A 133 2.40 -0.18 -14.14
C ALA A 133 2.92 1.24 -14.47
N GLY A 134 2.27 1.95 -15.39
CA GLY A 134 2.63 3.34 -15.70
C GLY A 134 2.41 4.30 -14.55
N LEU A 135 1.31 4.15 -13.81
CA LEU A 135 1.01 4.96 -12.63
C LEU A 135 1.99 4.69 -11.47
N GLU A 136 2.38 3.43 -11.26
CA GLU A 136 3.39 3.02 -10.27
C GLU A 136 4.77 3.62 -10.59
N GLU A 137 5.20 3.55 -11.84
CA GLU A 137 6.48 4.11 -12.28
C GLU A 137 6.53 5.64 -12.11
N LEU A 138 5.44 6.33 -12.47
CA LEU A 138 5.31 7.77 -12.24
C LEU A 138 5.28 8.13 -10.74
N ALA A 139 4.63 7.32 -9.91
CA ALA A 139 4.61 7.52 -8.47
C ALA A 139 6.01 7.38 -7.86
N TRP A 140 6.82 6.46 -8.35
CA TRP A 140 8.23 6.32 -7.95
C TRP A 140 9.06 7.56 -8.30
N HIS A 141 9.01 8.01 -9.55
CA HIS A 141 9.72 9.22 -9.97
C HIS A 141 9.25 10.45 -9.21
N ARG A 142 7.94 10.58 -8.93
CA ARG A 142 7.40 11.63 -8.06
C ARG A 142 8.01 11.56 -6.66
N GLY A 143 8.13 10.36 -6.09
CA GLY A 143 8.81 10.14 -4.81
C GLY A 143 10.25 10.64 -4.81
N ASN A 144 11.03 10.28 -5.84
CA ASN A 144 12.42 10.73 -6.00
C ASN A 144 12.52 12.26 -6.12
N VAL A 145 11.64 12.90 -6.88
CA VAL A 145 11.61 14.37 -7.02
C VAL A 145 11.30 15.04 -5.67
N HIS A 146 10.33 14.51 -4.90
CA HIS A 146 10.06 15.02 -3.55
C HIS A 146 11.24 14.85 -2.59
N GLN A 147 11.97 13.73 -2.69
CA GLN A 147 13.15 13.47 -1.86
C GLN A 147 14.35 14.34 -2.23
N HIS A 148 14.48 14.80 -3.47
CA HIS A 148 15.50 15.80 -3.82
C HIS A 148 15.35 17.09 -2.99
N ALA A 149 14.11 17.45 -2.61
CA ALA A 149 13.86 18.59 -1.72
C ALA A 149 14.21 18.31 -0.25
N HIS A 150 14.27 17.04 0.17
CA HIS A 150 14.59 16.60 1.53
C HIS A 150 15.43 15.30 1.50
N PRO A 151 16.73 15.38 1.16
CA PRO A 151 17.57 14.21 0.99
C PRO A 151 17.57 13.37 2.27
N GLN A 152 17.12 12.13 2.19
CA GLN A 152 17.24 11.20 3.31
C GLN A 152 18.70 10.78 3.44
N LEU A 153 19.21 10.74 4.68
CA LEU A 153 20.55 10.23 4.95
C LEU A 153 20.59 8.76 4.52
N ASN A 154 21.37 8.46 3.48
CA ASN A 154 21.64 7.10 3.06
C ASN A 154 22.55 6.43 4.08
N PHE A 155 21.98 5.83 5.11
CA PHE A 155 22.71 4.98 6.05
C PHE A 155 22.92 3.64 5.35
N GLY A 156 24.02 3.53 4.59
CA GLY A 156 24.35 2.39 3.74
C GLY A 156 23.91 1.04 4.33
N GLY A 157 22.97 0.39 3.64
CA GLY A 157 22.66 -1.01 3.87
C GLY A 157 23.82 -1.89 3.35
N PRO A 158 23.96 -3.11 3.88
CA PRO A 158 25.13 -3.95 3.64
C PRO A 158 25.05 -4.54 2.24
N ASP A 159 25.75 -3.92 1.29
CA ASP A 159 26.16 -4.58 0.06
C ASP A 159 27.70 -4.67 0.07
N ASP A 160 28.18 -5.90 -0.15
CA ASP A 160 29.54 -6.33 -0.48
C ASP A 160 30.50 -6.74 0.66
N GLU A 161 30.26 -7.94 1.20
CA GLU A 161 31.27 -9.02 1.30
C GLU A 161 30.67 -10.37 0.88
#